data_AF-A0A160LIV9-F1
#
_entry.id   AF-A0A160LIV9-F1
#
_cell.length_a   1.000
_cell.length_b   1.000
_cell.length_c   1.000
_cell.angle_alpha   90.00
_cell.angle_beta   90.00
_cell.angle_gamma   90.00
#
_symmetry.space_group_name_H-M   'P 1'
#
loop_
_entity.id
_entity.type
_entity.pdbx_description
1 polymer ?
#
loop_
_entity_poly.entity_id
_entity_poly.type
_entity_poly.pdbx_seq_one_letter_code
_entity_poly.pdbx_strand_id
1 'polypeptide(L)'
;MALEEQTNLDKAIRLYVNRSRTGLTVRQICKQTGIPLHTLYKGLRELGLAIKPNKRVDKEKLNQAVELYLEKEELGLTVEDIVNKVGVSASVIYNELRDRGYKLKTCGRKFEQEDLEEAISLFLRKKELKLSGEAIAERTGVPRQTIYWHLNRRGLK
;
A
#
# COMPACT_ATOMS: atom_id res chain seq x y z
N MET A 1 8.15 -46.35 18.71
CA MET A 1 8.69 -45.10 18.14
C MET A 1 7.52 -44.35 17.53
N ALA A 2 6.97 -43.36 18.25
CA ALA A 2 5.92 -42.51 17.71
C ALA A 2 6.56 -41.54 16.71
N LEU A 3 6.33 -41.76 15.42
CA LEU A 3 6.58 -40.77 14.38
C LEU A 3 5.58 -39.65 14.62
N GLU A 4 6.01 -38.60 15.31
CA GLU A 4 5.20 -37.40 15.54
C GLU A 4 4.68 -36.88 14.20
N GLU A 5 3.35 -36.87 14.03
CA GLU A 5 2.69 -36.19 12.93
C GLU A 5 3.09 -34.71 12.99
N GLN A 6 4.03 -34.32 12.13
CA GLN A 6 4.54 -32.97 12.09
C GLN A 6 3.40 -32.04 11.66
N THR A 7 2.92 -31.19 12.56
CA THR A 7 1.87 -30.23 12.19
C THR A 7 2.39 -29.30 11.09
N ASN A 8 1.50 -28.85 10.21
CA ASN A 8 1.86 -27.87 9.16
C ASN A 8 2.50 -26.60 9.76
N LEU A 9 2.15 -26.26 11.01
CA LEU A 9 2.73 -25.16 11.78
C LEU A 9 4.20 -25.44 12.14
N ASP A 10 4.52 -26.62 12.66
CA ASP A 10 5.90 -27.00 13.01
C ASP A 10 6.80 -27.01 11.78
N LYS A 11 6.30 -27.53 10.66
CA LYS A 11 7.01 -27.49 9.37
C LYS A 11 7.28 -26.05 8.93
N ALA A 12 6.30 -25.16 9.08
CA ALA A 12 6.46 -23.74 8.75
C ALA A 12 7.47 -23.03 9.65
N ILE A 13 7.48 -23.33 10.95
CA ILE A 13 8.44 -22.77 11.91
C ILE A 13 9.86 -23.25 11.58
N ARG A 14 10.05 -24.54 11.30
CA ARG A 14 11.36 -25.09 10.89
C ARG A 14 11.91 -24.43 9.62
N LEU A 15 11.05 -24.22 8.62
CA LEU A 15 11.43 -23.52 7.39
C LEU A 15 11.76 -22.05 7.67
N TYR A 16 11.02 -21.39 8.57
CA TYR A 16 11.26 -19.99 8.95
C TYR A 16 12.62 -19.81 9.63
N VAL A 17 12.98 -20.69 10.57
CA VAL A 17 14.28 -20.62 11.26
C VAL A 17 15.44 -20.85 10.29
N ASN A 18 15.30 -21.77 9.34
CA ASN A 18 16.33 -22.08 8.35
C ASN A 18 16.30 -21.19 7.09
N ARG A 19 15.42 -20.19 7.04
CA ARG A 19 15.18 -19.39 5.83
C ARG A 19 16.40 -18.62 5.33
N SER A 20 17.32 -18.26 6.23
CA SER A 20 18.58 -17.60 5.88
C SER A 20 19.52 -18.50 5.08
N ARG A 21 19.43 -19.82 5.28
CA ARG A 21 20.22 -20.83 4.55
C ARG A 21 19.54 -21.26 3.25
N THR A 22 18.21 -21.33 3.26
CA THR A 22 17.41 -21.78 2.11
C THR A 22 17.00 -20.66 1.16
N GLY A 23 17.17 -19.38 1.56
CA GLY A 23 16.74 -18.22 0.78
C GLY A 23 15.22 -18.04 0.69
N LEU A 24 14.44 -18.80 1.46
CA LEU A 24 12.99 -18.76 1.37
C LEU A 24 12.41 -17.49 2.00
N THR A 25 11.50 -16.84 1.29
CA THR A 25 10.69 -15.75 1.86
C THR A 25 9.58 -16.31 2.74
N VAL A 26 9.12 -15.52 3.72
CA VAL A 26 8.00 -15.93 4.61
C VAL A 26 6.75 -16.27 3.79
N ARG A 27 6.50 -15.54 2.69
CA ARG A 27 5.36 -15.78 1.81
C ARG A 27 5.46 -17.13 1.08
N GLN A 28 6.66 -17.52 0.65
CA GLN A 28 6.90 -18.85 0.05
C GLN A 28 6.70 -19.96 1.08
N ILE A 29 7.17 -19.77 2.31
CA ILE A 29 6.97 -20.72 3.40
C ILE A 29 5.48 -20.95 3.65
N CYS A 30 4.70 -19.87 3.84
CA CYS A 30 3.25 -19.96 4.02
C CYS A 30 2.54 -20.65 2.84
N LYS A 31 2.98 -20.39 1.59
CA LYS A 31 2.42 -21.04 0.40
C LYS A 31 2.74 -22.54 0.38
N GLN A 32 3.95 -22.93 0.81
CA GLN A 32 4.38 -24.34 0.83
C GLN A 32 3.72 -25.14 1.95
N THR A 33 3.41 -24.51 3.09
CA THR A 33 2.86 -25.19 4.27
C THR A 33 1.36 -25.02 4.42
N GLY A 34 0.73 -24.14 3.63
CA GLY A 34 -0.69 -23.83 3.73
C GLY A 34 -1.06 -23.02 4.98
N ILE A 35 -0.09 -22.60 5.79
CA ILE A 35 -0.31 -21.86 7.04
C ILE A 35 -0.47 -20.36 6.73
N PRO A 36 -1.54 -19.71 7.21
CA PRO A 36 -1.68 -18.27 7.13
C PRO A 36 -0.53 -17.53 7.83
N LEU A 37 -0.13 -16.37 7.29
CA LEU A 37 0.97 -15.57 7.82
C LEU A 37 0.80 -15.23 9.31
N HIS A 38 -0.43 -14.90 9.73
CA HIS A 38 -0.72 -14.56 11.13
C HIS A 38 -0.54 -15.76 12.06
N THR A 39 -0.90 -16.97 11.62
CA THR A 39 -0.75 -18.22 12.39
C THR A 39 0.72 -18.57 12.57
N LEU A 40 1.53 -18.44 11.50
CA LEU A 40 2.98 -18.64 11.58
C LEU A 40 3.61 -17.66 12.58
N TYR A 41 3.30 -16.37 12.50
CA TYR A 41 3.84 -15.39 13.44
C TYR A 41 3.33 -15.58 14.87
N LYS A 42 2.10 -16.09 15.07
CA LYS A 42 1.61 -16.45 16.40
C LYS A 42 2.45 -17.58 17.01
N GLY A 43 2.65 -18.69 16.28
CA GLY A 43 3.46 -19.81 16.75
C GLY A 43 4.93 -19.43 17.00
N LEU A 44 5.52 -18.57 16.15
CA LEU A 44 6.86 -18.04 16.39
C LEU A 44 6.96 -17.22 17.69
N ARG A 45 5.93 -16.42 18.02
CA ARG A 45 5.89 -15.67 19.30
C ARG A 45 5.74 -16.58 20.51
N GLU A 46 4.86 -17.58 20.41
CA GLU A 46 4.62 -18.55 21.50
C GLU A 46 5.89 -19.33 21.83
N LEU A 47 6.73 -19.62 20.82
CA LEU A 47 8.03 -20.26 20.99
C LEU A 47 9.17 -19.31 21.36
N GLY A 48 8.89 -18.02 21.58
CA GLY A 48 9.91 -17.01 21.89
C GLY A 48 10.93 -16.78 20.77
N LEU A 49 10.67 -17.28 19.55
CA LEU A 49 11.55 -17.07 18.41
C LEU A 49 11.42 -15.60 17.99
N ALA A 50 12.50 -14.84 18.17
CA ALA A 50 12.55 -13.41 17.94
C ALA A 50 12.13 -13.07 16.51
N ILE A 51 10.87 -12.73 16.33
CA ILE A 51 10.39 -12.01 15.14
C ILE A 51 11.03 -10.64 15.25
N LYS A 52 11.81 -10.23 14.25
CA LYS A 52 12.36 -8.87 14.18
C LYS A 52 11.23 -7.91 14.57
N PRO A 53 11.37 -7.13 15.64
CA PRO A 53 10.34 -6.18 16.01
C PRO A 53 10.16 -5.27 14.80
N ASN A 54 8.91 -5.00 14.41
CA ASN A 54 8.64 -3.87 13.55
C ASN A 54 9.33 -2.68 14.20
N LYS A 55 10.25 -2.02 13.49
CA LYS A 55 10.89 -0.79 13.99
C LYS A 55 9.75 0.13 14.39
N ARG A 56 9.53 0.28 15.69
CA ARG A 56 8.56 1.23 16.21
C ARG A 56 9.14 2.59 15.87
N VAL A 57 8.37 3.38 15.12
CA VAL A 57 8.72 4.77 14.89
C VAL A 57 8.71 5.45 16.25
N ASP A 58 9.71 6.28 16.48
CA ASP A 58 9.81 7.06 17.70
C ASP A 58 8.57 7.94 17.85
N LYS A 59 7.91 7.87 19.01
CA LYS A 59 6.66 8.60 19.26
C LYS A 59 6.88 10.11 19.20
N GLU A 60 8.03 10.60 19.64
CA GLU A 60 8.33 12.03 19.63
C GLU A 60 8.46 12.54 18.20
N LYS A 61 9.20 11.79 17.36
CA LYS A 61 9.30 12.08 15.92
C LYS A 61 7.94 12.02 15.23
N LEU A 62 7.11 11.07 15.62
CA LEU A 62 5.77 10.94 15.04
C LEU A 62 4.87 12.12 15.41
N ASN A 63 4.91 12.57 16.68
CA ASN A 63 4.20 13.77 17.13
C ASN A 63 4.68 15.02 16.38
N GLN A 64 5.99 15.21 16.30
CA GLN A 64 6.59 16.34 15.58
C GLN A 64 6.20 16.35 14.10
N ALA A 65 6.18 15.17 13.44
CA ALA A 65 5.77 15.08 12.05
C ALA A 65 4.28 15.41 11.85
N VAL A 66 3.43 15.05 12.81
CA VAL A 66 1.99 15.39 12.79
C VAL A 66 1.79 16.89 13.00
N GLU A 67 2.46 17.51 13.97
CA GLU A 67 2.40 18.96 14.20
C GLU A 67 2.83 19.75 12.97
N LEU A 68 4.00 19.42 12.42
CA LEU A 68 4.50 20.05 11.19
C LEU A 68 3.56 19.84 10.01
N TYR A 69 2.85 18.71 9.94
CA TYR A 69 1.87 18.47 8.89
C TYR A 69 0.64 19.36 9.02
N LEU A 70 0.16 19.59 10.25
CA LEU A 70 -1.00 20.44 10.51
C LEU A 70 -0.70 21.91 10.22
N GLU A 71 0.52 22.36 10.51
CA GLU A 71 0.98 23.74 10.30
C GLU A 71 1.65 23.96 8.93
N LYS A 72 1.72 22.93 8.08
CA LYS A 72 2.51 22.98 6.84
C LYS A 72 2.09 24.10 5.87
N GLU A 73 0.80 24.46 5.85
CA GLU A 73 0.29 25.53 4.98
C GLU A 73 0.77 26.90 5.46
N GLU A 74 0.81 27.15 6.77
CA GLU A 74 1.33 28.38 7.36
C GLU A 74 2.86 28.48 7.24
N LEU A 75 3.55 27.35 7.36
CA LEU A 75 5.00 27.26 7.27
C LEU A 75 5.51 27.14 5.81
N GLY A 76 4.62 27.01 4.82
CA GLY A 76 4.97 26.80 3.42
C GLY A 76 5.73 25.50 3.15
N LEU A 77 5.53 24.46 3.97
CA LEU A 77 6.23 23.18 3.89
C LEU A 77 5.49 22.17 3.01
N THR A 78 6.24 21.42 2.22
CA THR A 78 5.72 20.22 1.56
C THR A 78 5.79 19.00 2.49
N VAL A 79 5.02 17.95 2.17
CA VAL A 79 5.11 16.69 2.92
C VAL A 79 6.51 16.07 2.77
N GLU A 80 7.17 16.29 1.63
CA GLU A 80 8.53 15.81 1.40
C GLU A 80 9.54 16.52 2.31
N ASP A 81 9.38 17.82 2.53
CA ASP A 81 10.19 18.58 3.49
C ASP A 81 10.04 18.04 4.92
N ILE A 82 8.81 17.71 5.33
CA ILE A 82 8.53 17.13 6.66
C ILE A 82 9.18 15.76 6.80
N VAL A 83 9.08 14.91 5.77
CA VAL A 83 9.72 13.59 5.74
C VAL A 83 11.23 13.73 5.88
N ASN A 84 11.84 14.65 5.13
CA ASN A 84 13.28 14.90 5.16
C ASN A 84 13.73 15.47 6.51
N LYS A 85 12.93 16.35 7.12
CA LYS A 85 13.24 17.00 8.40
C LYS A 85 13.15 16.05 9.59
N VAL A 86 12.13 15.20 9.63
CA VAL A 86 11.82 14.37 10.81
C VAL A 86 12.27 12.92 10.65
N GLY A 87 12.46 12.46 9.41
CA GLY A 87 12.85 11.08 9.10
C GLY A 87 11.72 10.06 9.27
N VAL A 88 10.46 10.51 9.22
CA VAL A 88 9.27 9.66 9.24
C VAL A 88 8.65 9.66 7.86
N SER A 89 8.33 8.48 7.32
CA SER A 89 7.79 8.39 5.95
C SER A 89 6.38 8.97 5.86
N ALA A 90 6.04 9.54 4.70
CA ALA A 90 4.73 10.14 4.46
C ALA A 90 3.57 9.18 4.77
N SER A 91 3.71 7.88 4.43
CA SER A 91 2.71 6.87 4.73
C SER A 91 2.45 6.69 6.23
N VAL A 92 3.50 6.77 7.06
CA VAL A 92 3.36 6.69 8.52
C VAL A 92 2.67 7.94 9.06
N ILE A 93 3.04 9.12 8.59
CA ILE A 93 2.39 10.40 8.96
C ILE A 93 0.89 10.34 8.62
N TYR A 94 0.54 9.90 7.41
CA TYR A 94 -0.86 9.79 6.98
C TYR A 94 -1.67 8.76 7.79
N ASN A 95 -1.06 7.62 8.12
CA ASN A 95 -1.73 6.63 8.97
C ASN A 95 -1.98 7.18 10.36
N GLU A 96 -0.98 7.83 10.97
CA GLU A 96 -1.12 8.42 12.29
C GLU A 96 -2.19 9.54 12.30
N LEU A 97 -2.20 10.40 11.28
CA LEU A 97 -3.24 11.42 11.14
C LEU A 97 -4.64 10.80 11.06
N ARG A 98 -4.78 9.69 10.33
CA ARG A 98 -6.05 8.96 10.25
C ARG A 98 -6.43 8.33 11.58
N ASP A 99 -5.47 7.73 12.28
CA ASP A 99 -5.68 7.08 13.58
C ASP A 99 -6.07 8.12 14.65
N ARG A 100 -5.57 9.36 14.53
CA ARG A 100 -5.97 10.52 15.33
C ARG A 100 -7.28 11.19 14.87
N GLY A 101 -7.90 10.70 13.81
CA GLY A 101 -9.19 11.19 13.32
C GLY A 101 -9.14 12.42 12.42
N TYR A 102 -7.95 12.84 11.96
CA TYR A 102 -7.83 13.95 11.00
C TYR A 102 -8.33 13.55 9.61
N LYS A 103 -9.17 14.40 9.02
CA LYS A 103 -9.60 14.25 7.63
C LYS A 103 -8.49 14.69 6.67
N LEU A 104 -7.80 13.71 6.10
CA LEU A 104 -6.83 13.97 5.04
C LEU A 104 -7.56 14.40 3.77
N LYS A 105 -7.21 15.57 3.21
CA LYS A 105 -7.60 15.94 1.85
C LYS A 105 -7.03 14.87 0.91
N THR A 106 -7.89 14.05 0.30
CA THR A 106 -7.46 13.14 -0.77
C THR A 106 -6.96 13.98 -1.94
N CYS A 107 -5.66 13.93 -2.19
CA CYS A 107 -5.04 14.50 -3.37
C CYS A 107 -5.32 13.60 -4.58
N GLY A 108 -6.50 13.77 -5.16
CA GLY A 108 -6.84 13.33 -6.49
C GLY A 108 -7.73 14.39 -7.11
N ARG A 109 -7.54 14.72 -8.39
CA ARG A 109 -8.59 15.42 -9.15
C ARG A 109 -9.85 14.56 -9.01
N LYS A 110 -10.87 15.13 -8.36
CA LYS A 110 -12.21 14.55 -8.40
C LYS A 110 -12.72 14.83 -9.80
N PHE A 111 -13.02 13.78 -10.53
CA PHE A 111 -13.82 13.81 -11.74
C PHE A 111 -15.12 13.12 -11.39
N GLU A 112 -16.23 13.61 -11.93
CA GLU A 112 -17.53 13.01 -11.69
C GLU A 112 -17.65 11.69 -12.44
N GLN A 113 -18.62 10.87 -12.05
CA GLN A 113 -18.88 9.61 -12.74
C GLN A 113 -19.22 9.85 -14.21
N GLU A 114 -19.92 10.94 -14.51
CA GLU A 114 -20.30 11.37 -15.85
C GLU A 114 -19.06 11.67 -16.71
N ASP A 115 -18.09 12.41 -16.18
CA ASP A 115 -16.81 12.70 -16.85
C ASP A 115 -16.06 11.42 -17.19
N LEU A 116 -16.06 10.44 -16.27
CA LEU A 116 -15.43 9.14 -16.47
C LEU A 116 -16.11 8.35 -17.60
N GLU A 117 -17.45 8.35 -17.66
CA GLU A 117 -18.17 7.64 -18.73
C GLU A 117 -17.99 8.31 -20.08
N GLU A 118 -18.01 9.65 -20.13
CA GLU A 118 -17.67 10.40 -21.34
C GLU A 118 -16.24 10.07 -21.79
N ALA A 119 -15.27 10.07 -20.87
CA ALA A 119 -13.88 9.75 -21.16
C ALA A 119 -13.72 8.34 -21.75
N ILE A 120 -14.41 7.34 -21.18
CA ILE A 120 -14.40 5.96 -21.68
C ILE A 120 -15.02 5.88 -23.08
N SER A 121 -16.17 6.53 -23.29
CA SER A 121 -16.88 6.55 -24.58
C SER A 121 -16.03 7.19 -25.69
N LEU A 122 -15.45 8.36 -25.41
CA LEU A 122 -14.53 9.05 -26.33
C LEU A 122 -13.29 8.22 -26.62
N PHE A 123 -12.77 7.49 -25.63
CA PHE A 123 -11.58 6.67 -25.81
C PHE A 123 -11.82 5.45 -26.71
N LEU A 124 -13.00 4.83 -26.63
CA LEU A 124 -13.40 3.74 -27.51
C LEU A 124 -13.54 4.21 -28.97
N ARG A 125 -14.07 5.43 -29.18
CA ARG A 125 -14.26 6.03 -30.52
C ARG A 125 -13.10 6.92 -30.98
N LYS A 126 -11.98 6.97 -30.26
CA LYS A 126 -10.90 7.94 -30.52
C LYS A 126 -10.30 7.82 -31.93
N LYS A 127 -10.29 6.61 -32.51
CA LYS A 127 -9.79 6.36 -33.88
C LYS A 127 -10.71 7.00 -34.94
N GLU A 128 -12.02 6.86 -34.77
CA GLU A 128 -13.03 7.44 -35.65
C GLU A 128 -13.05 8.97 -35.53
N LEU A 129 -12.93 9.47 -34.30
CA LEU A 129 -12.95 10.90 -33.98
C LEU A 129 -11.59 11.60 -34.17
N LYS A 130 -10.54 10.87 -34.55
CA LYS A 130 -9.14 11.35 -34.65
C LYS A 130 -8.68 12.11 -33.39
N LEU A 131 -9.10 11.66 -32.21
CA LEU A 131 -8.76 12.25 -30.92
C LEU A 131 -7.53 11.57 -30.31
N SER A 132 -6.64 12.38 -29.73
CA SER A 132 -5.55 11.87 -28.89
C SER A 132 -6.07 11.55 -27.48
N GLY A 133 -5.40 10.63 -26.78
CA GLY A 133 -5.73 10.33 -25.38
C GLY A 133 -5.48 11.54 -24.45
N GLU A 134 -4.62 12.48 -24.86
CA GLU A 134 -4.38 13.74 -24.16
C GLU A 134 -5.56 14.70 -24.34
N ALA A 135 -6.06 14.86 -25.56
CA ALA A 135 -7.23 15.70 -25.84
C ALA A 135 -8.47 15.22 -25.06
N ILE A 136 -8.64 13.91 -24.90
CA ILE A 136 -9.73 13.34 -24.10
C ILE A 136 -9.54 13.65 -22.61
N ALA A 137 -8.31 13.54 -22.09
CA ALA A 137 -8.01 13.84 -20.69
C ALA A 137 -8.15 15.33 -20.36
N GLU A 138 -7.82 16.20 -21.31
CA GLU A 138 -7.99 17.64 -21.19
C GLU A 138 -9.49 18.02 -21.21
N ARG A 139 -10.26 17.40 -22.12
CA ARG A 139 -11.70 17.64 -22.25
C ARG A 139 -12.52 17.15 -21.05
N THR A 140 -12.21 15.97 -20.53
CA THR A 140 -13.01 15.33 -19.47
C THR A 140 -12.42 15.56 -18.08
N GLY A 141 -11.22 16.12 -17.97
CA GLY A 141 -10.51 16.23 -16.70
C GLY A 141 -10.04 14.88 -16.12
N VAL A 142 -10.36 13.75 -16.77
CA VAL A 142 -10.00 12.39 -16.33
C VAL A 142 -8.59 12.03 -16.82
N PRO A 143 -7.65 11.70 -15.92
CA PRO A 143 -6.30 11.32 -16.33
C PRO A 143 -6.29 10.09 -17.24
N ARG A 144 -5.44 10.11 -18.28
CA ARG A 144 -5.31 9.00 -19.24
C ARG A 144 -5.09 7.64 -18.58
N GLN A 145 -4.27 7.58 -17.52
CA GLN A 145 -4.02 6.35 -16.76
C GLN A 145 -5.30 5.80 -16.11
N THR A 146 -6.15 6.67 -15.58
CA THR A 146 -7.44 6.31 -14.99
C THR A 146 -8.36 5.68 -16.04
N ILE A 147 -8.43 6.26 -17.24
CA ILE A 147 -9.23 5.73 -18.36
C ILE A 147 -8.75 4.30 -18.71
N TYR A 148 -7.44 4.10 -18.88
CA TYR A 148 -6.87 2.77 -19.15
C TYR A 148 -7.16 1.75 -18.04
N TRP A 149 -7.06 2.16 -16.78
CA TRP A 149 -7.37 1.29 -15.65
C TRP A 149 -8.83 0.82 -15.68
N HIS A 150 -9.76 1.73 -15.95
CA HIS A 150 -11.19 1.39 -16.07
C HIS A 150 -11.49 0.52 -17.29
N LEU A 151 -10.89 0.79 -18.45
CA LEU A 151 -11.03 -0.06 -19.64
C LEU A 151 -10.54 -1.49 -19.39
N ASN A 152 -9.37 -1.64 -18.76
CA ASN A 152 -8.81 -2.95 -18.41
C ASN A 152 -9.71 -3.72 -17.45
N ARG A 153 -10.24 -3.04 -16.44
CA ARG A 153 -11.13 -3.64 -15.45
C ARG A 153 -12.49 -4.05 -16.04
N ARG A 154 -12.95 -3.35 -17.08
CA ARG A 154 -14.18 -3.64 -17.83
C ARG A 154 -13.97 -4.61 -19.01
N GLY A 155 -12.73 -5.00 -19.31
CA GLY A 155 -12.43 -5.89 -20.44
C GLY A 155 -12.58 -5.24 -21.82
N LEU A 156 -12.57 -3.91 -21.90
CA LEU A 156 -12.85 -3.12 -23.11
C LEU A 156 -11.57 -2.68 -23.85
N LYS A 157 -10.57 -3.57 -23.97
CA LYS A 157 -9.27 -3.26 -24.58
C LYS A 157 -9.30 -3.19 -26.11
#